data_AF-A0A6I5P5I9-F1
#
_entry.id   AF-A0A6I5P5I9-F1
#
_cell.length_a   1.000
_cell.length_b   1.000
_cell.length_c   1.000
_cell.angle_alpha   90.00
_cell.angle_beta   90.00
_cell.angle_gamma   90.00
#
_symmetry.space_group_name_H-M   'P 1'
#
loop_
_entity.id
_entity.type
_entity.pdbx_description
1 polymer ?
#
loop_
_entity_poly.entity_id
_entity_poly.type
_entity_poly.pdbx_seq_one_letter_code
_entity_poly.pdbx_strand_id
1 'polypeptide(L)'
;MTKTALSNYFSPHRRYYRSVNLERDIAKSDAIQGYVLTERASEALIRIVSAFGNPDAHRAWTMTGVYGTGKSAFAHYLTALCTPEENSLRRAALKIAKGTFGHDSGEWQAIADNLPDSGLLRAVATGQREPLSWTIARALSRGADLHWQRKRKPKLCKQLTDWEIELARGTAQITNQQVLTAIPQLIVSSKLKIFPKF
;
A
#
# COMPACT_ATOMS: atom_id res chain seq x y z
N MET A 1 44.39 22.92 -14.24
CA MET A 1 43.37 21.98 -13.74
C MET A 1 42.13 22.11 -14.61
N THR A 2 41.83 21.11 -15.42
CA THR A 2 40.64 21.08 -16.29
C THR A 2 39.39 20.94 -15.44
N LYS A 3 38.47 21.91 -15.51
CA LYS A 3 37.18 21.86 -14.81
C LYS A 3 36.31 20.75 -15.43
N THR A 4 36.24 19.60 -14.78
CA THR A 4 35.35 18.52 -15.18
C THR A 4 33.93 18.82 -14.69
N ALA A 5 32.95 18.71 -15.59
CA ALA A 5 31.55 18.95 -15.23
C ALA A 5 31.02 17.85 -14.31
N LEU A 6 30.26 18.24 -13.28
CA LEU A 6 29.67 17.36 -12.28
C LEU A 6 28.75 16.28 -12.91
N SER A 7 28.14 16.61 -14.05
CA SER A 7 27.34 15.71 -14.88
C SER A 7 28.09 14.49 -15.41
N ASN A 8 29.42 14.55 -15.46
CA ASN A 8 30.25 13.43 -15.93
C ASN A 8 30.42 12.35 -14.87
N TYR A 9 30.14 12.67 -13.59
CA TYR A 9 30.22 11.74 -12.47
C TYR A 9 28.84 11.35 -11.94
N PHE A 10 27.88 12.27 -12.04
CA PHE A 10 26.53 12.07 -11.52
C PHE A 10 25.51 12.18 -12.64
N SER A 11 24.86 11.06 -12.95
CA SER A 11 23.60 11.05 -13.68
C SER A 11 22.46 10.97 -12.67
N PRO A 12 21.66 12.03 -12.46
CA PRO A 12 20.47 11.91 -11.64
C PRO A 12 19.57 10.83 -12.25
N HIS A 13 19.17 9.85 -11.43
CA HIS A 13 18.25 8.82 -11.86
C HIS A 13 16.91 9.48 -12.21
N ARG A 14 16.65 9.68 -13.51
CA ARG A 14 15.55 10.49 -14.07
C ARG A 14 14.12 10.00 -13.77
N ARG A 15 13.91 9.08 -12.82
CA ARG A 15 12.71 8.21 -12.79
C ARG A 15 11.55 8.68 -11.91
N TYR A 16 11.58 9.91 -11.41
CA TYR A 16 10.45 10.52 -10.67
C TYR A 16 9.90 11.79 -11.35
N TYR A 17 9.73 11.79 -12.68
CA TYR A 17 9.22 12.97 -13.40
C TYR A 17 7.70 13.18 -13.27
N ARG A 18 6.94 12.21 -12.74
CA ARG A 18 5.49 12.32 -12.56
C ARG A 18 5.08 12.16 -11.11
N SER A 19 4.10 12.96 -10.67
CA SER A 19 3.42 12.74 -9.39
C SER A 19 2.83 11.32 -9.36
N VAL A 20 3.05 10.61 -8.25
CA VAL A 20 2.49 9.26 -8.04
C VAL A 20 1.00 9.38 -7.75
N ASN A 21 0.17 8.66 -8.52
CA ASN A 21 -1.24 8.50 -8.19
C ASN A 21 -1.44 7.12 -7.55
N LEU A 22 -1.80 7.11 -6.27
CA LEU A 22 -1.91 5.90 -5.47
C LEU A 22 -2.88 4.87 -6.05
N GLU A 23 -4.06 5.30 -6.50
CA GLU A 23 -5.08 4.41 -7.03
C GLU A 23 -4.69 3.87 -8.41
N ARG A 24 -4.26 4.76 -9.32
CA ARG A 24 -3.93 4.41 -10.71
C ARG A 24 -2.67 3.54 -10.81
N ASP A 25 -1.70 3.80 -9.96
CA ASP A 25 -0.37 3.23 -10.10
C ASP A 25 -0.16 2.01 -9.18
N ILE A 26 -1.14 1.62 -8.36
CA ILE A 26 -1.06 0.55 -7.31
C ILE A 26 -0.50 -0.81 -7.76
N ALA A 27 -0.64 -1.14 -9.04
CA ALA A 27 -0.21 -2.41 -9.62
C ALA A 27 1.05 -2.29 -10.51
N LYS A 28 1.59 -1.08 -10.68
CA LYS A 28 2.68 -0.84 -11.62
C LYS A 28 4.03 -0.78 -10.88
N SER A 29 4.99 -1.56 -11.36
CA SER A 29 6.36 -1.58 -10.83
C SER A 29 7.18 -0.34 -11.19
N ASP A 30 6.83 0.34 -12.30
CA ASP A 30 7.46 1.61 -12.70
C ASP A 30 7.24 2.72 -11.66
N ALA A 31 6.17 2.64 -10.87
CA ALA A 31 5.77 3.66 -9.91
C ALA A 31 6.65 3.75 -8.65
N ILE A 32 7.40 2.68 -8.33
CA ILE A 32 8.40 2.67 -7.24
C ILE A 32 9.83 2.69 -7.77
N GLN A 33 10.00 2.79 -9.10
CA GLN A 33 11.31 2.71 -9.71
C GLN A 33 12.13 3.97 -9.39
N GLY A 34 13.28 3.78 -8.73
CA GLY A 34 14.11 4.90 -8.29
C GLY A 34 13.59 5.60 -7.04
N TYR A 35 12.62 5.00 -6.33
CA TYR A 35 12.21 5.50 -5.02
C TYR A 35 13.37 5.33 -4.04
N VAL A 36 13.65 6.40 -3.28
CA VAL A 36 14.66 6.40 -2.22
C VAL A 36 13.92 6.39 -0.89
N LEU A 37 14.13 5.34 -0.10
CA LEU A 37 13.59 5.26 1.24
C LEU A 37 14.40 6.19 2.14
N THR A 38 13.81 7.33 2.51
CA THR A 38 14.44 8.32 3.38
C THR A 38 14.43 7.87 4.84
N GLU A 39 15.28 8.45 5.68
CA GLU A 39 15.34 8.14 7.13
C GLU A 39 13.96 8.19 7.81
N ARG A 40 13.17 9.24 7.57
CA ARG A 40 11.82 9.37 8.15
C ARG A 40 10.83 8.33 7.60
N ALA A 41 10.95 7.99 6.32
CA ALA A 41 10.14 6.93 5.73
C ALA A 41 10.54 5.54 6.24
N SER A 42 11.84 5.33 6.50
CA SER A 42 12.37 4.12 7.14
C SER A 42 11.82 3.95 8.55
N GLU A 43 11.89 4.99 9.40
CA GLU A 43 11.32 4.96 10.75
C GLU A 43 9.81 4.66 10.72
N ALA A 44 9.07 5.30 9.81
CA ALA A 44 7.65 5.05 9.63
C ALA A 44 7.36 3.61 9.17
N LEU A 45 8.17 3.09 8.23
CA LEU A 45 8.04 1.73 7.73
C LEU A 45 8.16 0.71 8.86
N ILE A 46 9.23 0.81 9.66
CA ILE A 46 9.50 -0.15 10.73
C ILE A 46 8.38 -0.10 11.77
N ARG A 47 7.95 1.09 12.17
CA ARG A 47 6.80 1.23 13.10
C ARG A 47 5.53 0.58 12.56
N ILE A 48 5.22 0.76 11.28
CA ILE A 48 4.02 0.19 10.65
C ILE A 48 4.12 -1.33 10.53
N VAL A 49 5.24 -1.83 10.03
CA VAL A 49 5.40 -3.26 9.73
C VAL A 49 5.52 -4.08 11.02
N SER A 50 6.26 -3.59 12.03
CA SER A 50 6.31 -4.24 13.34
C SER A 50 4.95 -4.28 14.05
N ALA A 51 4.01 -3.39 13.70
CA ALA A 51 2.66 -3.41 14.25
C ALA A 51 1.77 -4.52 13.64
N PHE A 52 2.14 -5.10 12.50
CA PHE A 52 1.35 -6.18 11.90
C PHE A 52 1.34 -7.44 12.78
N GLY A 53 2.49 -7.84 13.32
CA GLY A 53 2.59 -9.01 14.20
C GLY A 53 2.11 -8.76 15.64
N ASN A 54 1.89 -7.51 16.04
CA ASN A 54 1.56 -7.15 17.43
C ASN A 54 0.05 -6.83 17.59
N PRO A 55 -0.73 -7.66 18.33
CA PRO A 55 -2.15 -7.44 18.53
C PRO A 55 -2.50 -6.11 19.21
N ASP A 56 -1.62 -5.62 20.09
CA ASP A 56 -1.83 -4.46 20.95
C ASP A 56 -1.23 -3.16 20.36
N ALA A 57 -0.64 -3.24 19.17
CA ALA A 57 -0.07 -2.06 18.50
C ALA A 57 -1.14 -1.13 17.91
N HIS A 58 -0.80 0.15 17.78
CA HIS A 58 -1.61 1.13 17.06
C HIS A 58 -1.71 0.76 15.57
N ARG A 59 -2.92 0.91 14.99
CA ARG A 59 -3.23 0.47 13.60
C ARG A 59 -3.65 1.61 12.67
N ALA A 60 -3.69 2.83 13.18
CA ALA A 60 -4.03 4.02 12.43
C ALA A 60 -2.87 5.01 12.52
N TRP A 61 -2.41 5.49 11.37
CA TRP A 61 -1.28 6.41 11.29
C TRP A 61 -1.62 7.59 10.39
N THR A 62 -1.16 8.76 10.79
CA THR A 62 -1.19 9.96 9.95
C THR A 62 0.25 10.31 9.58
N MET A 63 0.52 10.42 8.28
CA MET A 63 1.81 10.87 7.77
C MET A 63 1.69 12.30 7.24
N THR A 64 2.29 13.25 7.95
CA THR A 64 2.27 14.67 7.62
C THR A 64 3.61 15.13 7.02
N GLY A 65 3.59 16.25 6.30
CA GLY A 65 4.79 16.83 5.68
C GLY A 65 4.45 17.71 4.49
N VAL A 66 5.36 18.59 4.08
CA VAL A 66 5.14 19.54 2.98
C VAL A 66 5.01 18.83 1.62
N TYR A 67 4.47 19.52 0.62
CA TYR A 67 4.38 18.97 -0.74
C TYR A 67 5.77 18.56 -1.24
N GLY A 68 5.85 17.44 -1.98
CA GLY A 68 7.12 16.95 -2.55
C GLY A 68 7.99 16.11 -1.61
N THR A 69 7.67 15.95 -0.32
CA THR A 69 8.48 15.13 0.63
C THR A 69 8.34 13.62 0.46
N GLY A 70 7.67 13.14 -0.59
CA GLY A 70 7.57 11.70 -0.88
C GLY A 70 6.48 10.94 -0.12
N LYS A 71 5.55 11.59 0.59
CA LYS A 71 4.42 10.91 1.30
C LYS A 71 3.66 9.91 0.43
N SER A 72 3.15 10.34 -0.73
CA SER A 72 2.42 9.45 -1.64
C SER A 72 3.34 8.38 -2.25
N ALA A 73 4.63 8.68 -2.43
CA ALA A 73 5.60 7.69 -2.90
C ALA A 73 5.87 6.62 -1.84
N PHE A 74 5.99 7.00 -0.56
CA PHE A 74 6.08 6.08 0.57
C PHE A 74 4.84 5.19 0.69
N ALA A 75 3.64 5.78 0.61
CA ALA A 75 2.40 5.01 0.66
C ALA A 75 2.35 3.99 -0.49
N HIS A 76 2.77 4.37 -1.70
CA HIS A 76 2.88 3.43 -2.82
C HIS A 76 3.90 2.32 -2.54
N TYR A 77 5.10 2.67 -2.11
CA TYR A 77 6.15 1.73 -1.71
C TYR A 77 5.68 0.74 -0.62
N LEU A 78 4.99 1.22 0.41
CA LEU A 78 4.41 0.37 1.46
C LEU A 78 3.36 -0.59 0.86
N THR A 79 2.46 -0.09 -0.01
CA THR A 79 1.48 -0.96 -0.68
C THR A 79 2.14 -1.98 -1.61
N ALA A 80 3.32 -1.68 -2.16
CA ALA A 80 4.12 -2.60 -2.95
C ALA A 80 4.70 -3.74 -2.10
N LEU A 81 5.25 -3.44 -0.92
CA LEU A 81 5.69 -4.45 0.06
C LEU A 81 4.56 -5.39 0.48
N CYS A 82 3.34 -4.88 0.57
CA CYS A 82 2.17 -5.64 0.98
C CYS A 82 1.55 -6.50 -0.14
N THR A 83 2.21 -6.67 -1.29
CA THR A 83 1.76 -7.63 -2.32
C THR A 83 2.16 -9.07 -1.98
N PRO A 84 1.58 -10.09 -2.64
CA PRO A 84 2.04 -11.47 -2.47
C PRO A 84 3.53 -11.62 -2.83
N GLU A 85 4.23 -12.53 -2.17
CA GLU A 85 5.68 -12.75 -2.33
C GLU A 85 6.14 -12.92 -3.79
N GLU A 86 5.37 -13.68 -4.56
CA GLU A 86 5.63 -13.97 -5.98
C GLU A 86 5.54 -12.72 -6.88
N ASN A 87 4.90 -11.65 -6.40
CA ASN A 87 4.68 -10.46 -7.18
C ASN A 87 6.00 -9.71 -7.43
N SER A 88 6.26 -9.34 -8.69
CA SER A 88 7.44 -8.54 -9.06
C SER A 88 7.50 -7.20 -8.33
N LEU A 89 6.34 -6.65 -7.94
CA LEU A 89 6.25 -5.41 -7.17
C LEU A 89 6.79 -5.57 -5.75
N ARG A 90 6.49 -6.69 -5.06
CA ARG A 90 7.08 -7.02 -3.75
C ARG A 90 8.59 -7.17 -3.85
N ARG A 91 9.09 -7.90 -4.86
CA ARG A 91 10.54 -8.07 -5.08
C ARG A 91 11.25 -6.75 -5.30
N ALA A 92 10.67 -5.85 -6.10
CA ALA A 92 11.23 -4.51 -6.33
C ALA A 92 11.24 -3.67 -5.04
N ALA A 93 10.18 -3.73 -4.23
CA ALA A 93 10.12 -3.01 -2.95
C ALA A 93 11.09 -3.58 -1.90
N LEU A 94 11.21 -4.91 -1.81
CA LEU A 94 12.19 -5.57 -0.93
C LEU A 94 13.63 -5.22 -1.31
N LYS A 95 13.95 -5.05 -2.61
CA LYS A 95 15.27 -4.60 -3.05
C LYS A 95 15.62 -3.21 -2.50
N ILE A 96 14.64 -2.30 -2.45
CA ILE A 96 14.83 -0.96 -1.86
C ILE A 96 15.08 -1.08 -0.35
N ALA A 97 14.29 -1.88 0.35
CA ALA A 97 14.47 -2.08 1.80
C ALA A 97 15.85 -2.68 2.11
N LYS A 98 16.23 -3.75 1.41
CA LYS A 98 17.52 -4.43 1.55
C LYS A 98 18.69 -3.50 1.28
N GLY A 99 18.59 -2.64 0.26
CA GLY A 99 19.60 -1.63 -0.07
C GLY A 99 19.70 -0.50 0.95
N THR A 100 18.64 -0.24 1.72
CA THR A 100 18.59 0.83 2.72
C THR A 100 19.08 0.36 4.09
N PHE A 101 18.62 -0.80 4.56
CA PHE A 101 18.93 -1.30 5.90
C PHE A 101 20.11 -2.27 5.95
N GLY A 102 20.40 -2.96 4.83
CA GLY A 102 21.34 -4.10 4.83
C GLY A 102 20.67 -5.40 5.28
N HIS A 103 21.21 -6.53 4.84
CA HIS A 103 20.60 -7.86 5.03
C HIS A 103 20.57 -8.33 6.49
N ASP A 104 21.57 -7.94 7.29
CA ASP A 104 21.73 -8.46 8.65
C ASP A 104 21.19 -7.48 9.71
N SER A 105 20.41 -6.48 9.28
CA SER A 105 19.81 -5.48 10.16
C SER A 105 18.54 -5.99 10.83
N GLY A 106 18.28 -5.51 12.04
CA GLY A 106 17.03 -5.80 12.74
C GLY A 106 15.80 -5.25 12.00
N GLU A 107 15.96 -4.15 11.27
CA GLU A 107 14.96 -3.55 10.41
C GLU A 107 14.57 -4.46 9.24
N TRP A 108 15.56 -5.09 8.59
CA TRP A 108 15.29 -6.06 7.53
C TRP A 108 14.56 -7.30 8.06
N GLN A 109 15.00 -7.82 9.21
CA GLN A 109 14.33 -8.95 9.87
C GLN A 109 12.88 -8.61 10.23
N ALA A 110 12.65 -7.43 10.83
CA ALA A 110 11.30 -6.96 11.14
C ALA A 110 10.39 -6.92 9.91
N ILE A 111 10.91 -6.54 8.74
CA ILE A 111 10.14 -6.55 7.49
C ILE A 111 9.84 -7.98 7.04
N ALA A 112 10.84 -8.87 7.06
CA ALA A 112 10.69 -10.25 6.64
C ALA A 112 9.70 -11.02 7.52
N ASP A 113 9.78 -10.86 8.84
CA ASP A 113 9.01 -11.64 9.81
C ASP A 113 7.53 -11.22 9.90
N ASN A 114 7.23 -9.94 9.64
CA ASN A 114 5.88 -9.40 9.85
C ASN A 114 5.05 -9.29 8.56
N LEU A 115 5.63 -9.52 7.38
CA LEU A 115 4.90 -9.44 6.10
C LEU A 115 4.43 -10.84 5.65
N PRO A 116 3.12 -11.12 5.57
CA PRO A 116 2.62 -12.43 5.17
C PRO A 116 2.93 -12.72 3.71
N ASP A 117 3.28 -13.97 3.39
CA ASP A 117 3.62 -14.40 2.02
C ASP A 117 2.46 -14.21 1.04
N SER A 118 1.23 -14.36 1.54
CA SER A 118 -0.01 -14.14 0.79
C SER A 118 -0.28 -12.67 0.45
N GLY A 119 0.52 -11.73 0.99
CA GLY A 119 0.29 -10.30 0.93
C GLY A 119 -0.90 -9.85 1.77
N LEU A 120 -1.25 -8.57 1.68
CA LEU A 120 -2.43 -7.99 2.34
C LEU A 120 -3.53 -7.66 1.33
N LEU A 121 -4.74 -7.43 1.85
CA LEU A 121 -5.79 -6.75 1.09
C LEU A 121 -5.48 -5.26 1.06
N ARG A 122 -5.17 -4.74 -0.13
CA ARG A 122 -4.69 -3.37 -0.32
C ARG A 122 -5.83 -2.47 -0.78
N ALA A 123 -6.62 -1.97 0.18
CA ALA A 123 -7.70 -1.01 -0.08
C ALA A 123 -7.16 0.42 -0.06
N VAL A 124 -6.81 0.95 -1.23
CA VAL A 124 -6.21 2.28 -1.38
C VAL A 124 -7.20 3.21 -2.08
N ALA A 125 -7.36 4.41 -1.55
CA ALA A 125 -8.12 5.49 -2.16
C ALA A 125 -7.50 6.85 -1.88
N THR A 126 -7.78 7.79 -2.77
CA THR A 126 -7.57 9.22 -2.58
C THR A 126 -8.90 9.87 -2.20
N GLY A 127 -8.83 10.89 -1.35
CA GLY A 127 -10.01 11.64 -0.96
C GLY A 127 -10.63 12.38 -2.14
N GLN A 128 -11.94 12.28 -2.28
CA GLN A 128 -12.72 12.96 -3.31
C GLN A 128 -13.84 13.78 -2.66
N ARG A 129 -14.49 14.67 -3.42
CA ARG A 129 -15.68 15.40 -2.94
C ARG A 129 -16.90 14.47 -2.95
N GLU A 130 -16.95 13.57 -1.99
CA GLU A 130 -17.98 12.54 -1.84
C GLU A 130 -18.12 12.12 -0.36
N PRO A 131 -19.20 11.39 0.02
CA PRO A 131 -19.30 10.78 1.35
C PRO A 131 -18.14 9.81 1.63
N LEU A 132 -17.63 9.79 2.87
CA LEU A 132 -16.52 8.90 3.25
C LEU A 132 -16.84 7.42 3.03
N SER A 133 -18.09 7.00 3.25
CA SER A 133 -18.54 5.63 2.98
C SER A 133 -18.30 5.22 1.52
N TRP A 134 -18.43 6.17 0.58
CA TRP A 134 -18.20 5.94 -0.85
C TRP A 134 -16.72 5.73 -1.13
N THR A 135 -15.85 6.58 -0.56
CA THR A 135 -14.39 6.44 -0.69
C THR A 135 -13.92 5.08 -0.16
N ILE A 136 -14.40 4.67 1.02
CA ILE A 136 -14.02 3.39 1.62
C ILE A 136 -14.59 2.22 0.80
N ALA A 137 -15.87 2.27 0.40
CA ALA A 137 -16.48 1.22 -0.41
C ALA A 137 -15.72 0.98 -1.72
N ARG A 138 -15.34 2.07 -2.42
CA ARG A 138 -14.50 2.00 -3.62
C ARG A 138 -13.13 1.38 -3.34
N ALA A 139 -12.48 1.80 -2.25
CA ALA A 139 -11.18 1.25 -1.84
C ALA A 139 -11.28 -0.26 -1.57
N LEU A 140 -12.32 -0.70 -0.86
CA LEU A 140 -12.56 -2.10 -0.53
C LEU A 140 -12.87 -2.94 -1.78
N SER A 141 -13.70 -2.44 -2.70
CA SER A 141 -14.01 -3.13 -3.97
C SER A 141 -12.73 -3.39 -4.77
N ARG A 142 -11.97 -2.34 -5.04
CA ARG A 142 -10.72 -2.43 -5.81
C ARG A 142 -9.65 -3.27 -5.10
N GLY A 143 -9.53 -3.13 -3.79
CA GLY A 143 -8.63 -3.94 -2.98
C GLY A 143 -8.98 -5.43 -3.00
N ALA A 144 -10.28 -5.75 -2.94
CA ALA A 144 -10.77 -7.11 -3.06
C ALA A 144 -10.51 -7.69 -4.46
N ASP A 145 -10.77 -6.92 -5.51
CA ASP A 145 -10.49 -7.36 -6.87
C ASP A 145 -9.02 -7.67 -7.11
N LEU A 146 -8.12 -6.85 -6.57
CA LEU A 146 -6.67 -7.11 -6.63
C LEU A 146 -6.27 -8.35 -5.79
N HIS A 147 -6.86 -8.54 -4.62
CA HIS A 147 -6.49 -9.64 -3.73
C HIS A 147 -7.00 -11.01 -4.22
N TRP A 148 -8.22 -11.06 -4.78
CA TRP A 148 -8.84 -12.28 -5.29
C TRP A 148 -8.79 -12.42 -6.81
N GLN A 149 -8.00 -11.62 -7.53
CA GLN A 149 -7.91 -11.68 -9.00
C GLN A 149 -7.65 -13.10 -9.55
N ARG A 150 -6.83 -13.88 -8.84
CA ARG A 150 -6.45 -15.27 -9.20
C ARG A 150 -6.97 -16.31 -8.20
N LYS A 151 -7.93 -15.95 -7.35
CA LYS A 151 -8.48 -16.81 -6.28
C LYS A 151 -10.01 -16.84 -6.39
N ARG A 152 -10.64 -17.80 -5.72
CA ARG A 152 -12.11 -17.81 -5.60
C ARG A 152 -12.57 -16.58 -4.82
N LYS A 153 -13.38 -15.73 -5.45
CA LYS A 153 -13.97 -14.55 -4.80
C LYS A 153 -15.01 -14.98 -3.75
N PRO A 154 -14.98 -14.43 -2.51
CA PRO A 154 -16.03 -14.65 -1.52
C PRO A 154 -17.35 -14.00 -1.94
N LYS A 155 -18.47 -14.41 -1.34
CA LYS A 155 -19.81 -13.89 -1.64
C LYS A 155 -19.89 -12.37 -1.49
N LEU A 156 -19.19 -11.81 -0.49
CA LEU A 156 -19.15 -10.37 -0.22
C LEU A 156 -18.58 -9.55 -1.40
N CYS A 157 -17.70 -10.12 -2.24
CA CYS A 157 -17.20 -9.40 -3.41
C CYS A 157 -18.32 -9.02 -4.39
N LYS A 158 -19.44 -9.76 -4.41
CA LYS A 158 -20.60 -9.38 -5.23
C LYS A 158 -21.20 -8.05 -4.76
N GLN A 159 -21.41 -7.91 -3.45
CA GLN A 159 -21.90 -6.66 -2.86
C GLN A 159 -20.94 -5.49 -3.12
N LEU A 160 -19.62 -5.71 -3.04
CA LEU A 160 -18.65 -4.68 -3.37
C LEU A 160 -18.69 -4.27 -4.84
N THR A 161 -18.91 -5.22 -5.74
CA THR A 161 -19.09 -4.96 -7.18
C THR A 161 -20.36 -4.13 -7.43
N ASP A 162 -21.46 -4.47 -6.75
CA ASP A 162 -22.72 -3.73 -6.83
C ASP A 162 -22.53 -2.28 -6.35
N TRP A 163 -21.82 -2.08 -5.23
CA TRP A 163 -21.44 -0.75 -4.75
C TRP A 163 -20.63 0.04 -5.77
N GLU A 164 -19.63 -0.58 -6.41
CA GLU A 164 -18.82 0.11 -7.43
C GLU A 164 -19.65 0.57 -8.63
N ILE A 165 -20.65 -0.22 -9.05
CA ILE A 165 -21.59 0.15 -10.12
C ILE A 165 -22.48 1.32 -9.69
N GLU A 166 -23.02 1.29 -8.48
CA GLU A 166 -23.85 2.38 -7.95
C GLU A 166 -23.05 3.68 -7.79
N LEU A 167 -21.80 3.58 -7.33
CA LEU A 167 -20.88 4.70 -7.19
C LEU A 167 -20.58 5.34 -8.55
N ALA A 168 -20.35 4.53 -9.59
CA ALA A 168 -20.13 5.03 -10.95
C ALA A 168 -21.35 5.78 -11.52
N ARG A 169 -22.55 5.50 -11.02
CA ARG A 169 -23.80 6.19 -11.40
C ARG A 169 -24.09 7.44 -10.55
N GLY A 170 -23.34 7.65 -9.46
CA GLY A 170 -23.58 8.75 -8.52
C GLY A 170 -24.85 8.60 -7.68
N THR A 171 -25.44 7.41 -7.63
CA THR A 171 -26.71 7.14 -6.93
C THR A 171 -26.55 6.19 -5.74
N ALA A 172 -25.32 5.98 -5.28
CA ALA A 172 -25.01 5.00 -4.24
C ALA A 172 -25.61 5.40 -2.88
N GLN A 173 -26.35 4.50 -2.26
CA GLN A 173 -26.90 4.68 -0.91
C GLN A 173 -26.13 3.85 0.12
N ILE A 174 -24.79 3.92 0.06
CA ILE A 174 -23.91 3.15 0.93
C ILE A 174 -23.78 3.86 2.28
N THR A 175 -24.28 3.20 3.33
CA THR A 175 -24.24 3.71 4.70
C THR A 175 -22.92 3.37 5.41
N ASN A 176 -22.58 4.14 6.45
CA ASN A 176 -21.41 3.85 7.29
C ASN A 176 -21.51 2.45 7.94
N GLN A 177 -22.71 2.04 8.37
CA GLN A 177 -22.94 0.74 9.00
C GLN A 177 -22.68 -0.42 8.05
N GLN A 178 -23.07 -0.27 6.78
CA GLN A 178 -22.79 -1.26 5.75
C GLN A 178 -21.29 -1.44 5.52
N VAL A 179 -20.53 -0.34 5.46
CA VAL A 179 -19.07 -0.38 5.33
C VAL A 179 -18.42 -1.02 6.56
N LEU A 180 -18.82 -0.61 7.77
CA LEU A 180 -18.29 -1.17 9.02
C LEU A 180 -18.58 -2.66 9.17
N THR A 181 -19.71 -3.14 8.65
CA THR A 181 -20.04 -4.58 8.62
C THR A 181 -19.21 -5.35 7.59
N ALA A 182 -18.89 -4.73 6.45
CA ALA A 182 -18.12 -5.37 5.39
C ALA A 182 -16.65 -5.59 5.75
N ILE A 183 -16.04 -4.70 6.56
CA ILE A 183 -14.61 -4.76 6.91
C ILE A 183 -14.25 -6.07 7.65
N PRO A 184 -14.90 -6.46 8.77
CA PRO A 184 -14.61 -7.73 9.45
C PRO A 184 -14.84 -8.95 8.54
N GLN A 185 -15.89 -8.93 7.73
CA GLN A 185 -16.18 -10.03 6.80
C GLN A 185 -15.09 -10.20 5.73
N LEU A 186 -14.51 -9.10 5.24
CA LEU A 186 -13.35 -9.15 4.34
C LEU A 186 -12.12 -9.69 5.05
N ILE A 187 -11.87 -9.28 6.29
CA ILE A 187 -10.75 -9.78 7.10
C ILE A 187 -10.85 -11.30 7.24
N VAL A 188 -12.01 -11.82 7.69
CA VAL A 188 -12.25 -13.27 7.82
C VAL A 188 -12.09 -13.99 6.47
N SER A 189 -12.67 -13.43 5.40
CA SER A 189 -12.61 -14.05 4.06
C SER A 189 -11.20 -14.08 3.47
N SER A 190 -10.36 -13.10 3.83
CA SER A 190 -8.99 -12.98 3.34
C SER A 190 -8.04 -14.00 3.95
N LYS A 191 -8.43 -14.64 5.08
CA LYS A 191 -7.62 -15.61 5.83
C LYS A 191 -6.22 -15.08 6.14
N LEU A 192 -6.09 -13.76 6.30
CA LEU A 192 -4.83 -13.13 6.64
C LEU A 192 -4.49 -13.49 8.09
N LYS A 193 -3.34 -14.13 8.29
CA LYS A 193 -2.79 -14.41 9.62
C LYS A 193 -2.12 -13.16 10.21
N ILE A 194 -2.72 -11.99 9.98
CA ILE A 194 -2.35 -10.77 10.67
C ILE A 194 -3.54 -10.40 11.55
N PHE A 195 -3.25 -9.99 12.79
CA PHE A 195 -4.25 -9.52 13.76
C PHE A 195 -5.17 -10.63 14.30
N PRO A 196 -4.74 -11.38 15.34
CA PRO A 196 -5.51 -12.50 15.91
C PRO A 196 -6.78 -12.10 16.68
N LYS A 197 -7.13 -10.81 16.74
CA LYS A 197 -8.35 -10.31 17.40
C LYS A 197 -9.10 -9.35 16.47
N PHE A 198 -10.23 -9.82 15.97
CA PHE A 198 -11.39 -9.04 15.50
C PHE A 198 -12.65 -9.77 15.92
#